data_AF-A0A486XHU0-F1
#
_entry.id   AF-A0A486XHU0-F1
#
_cell.length_a   1.000
_cell.length_b   1.000
_cell.length_c   1.000
_cell.angle_alpha   90.00
_cell.angle_beta   90.00
_cell.angle_gamma   90.00
#
_symmetry.space_group_name_H-M   'P 1'
#
loop_
_entity.id
_entity.type
_entity.pdbx_description
1 polymer ?
#
loop_
_entity_poly.entity_id
_entity_poly.type
_entity_poly.pdbx_seq_one_letter_code
_entity_poly.pdbx_strand_id
1 'polypeptide(L)'
;MVPKSFIWRRLHSLMGLWLVLFLLEHLLTNSQAALWVGEDGRGFVKMVNSLHNLPYLQAIELGLLAVPFAIHMFWGVRYLMTSKANSYSTKEQNPHLNYGRNKAYTWQRITSWILLVGIILHVAKFRFIEYPNSVNLGSQTFYLVNVTLDKGLYTLADRMQVALYDENQILEEQAMLENRNAEERVMQAAQEVKQQHSLWKGPFIEYNEQEALLLNATQSYKQRLNWALALKKQKLSGSEVVAVAKDFGTATLLTVRDTFKSPIYVGLYTIFVLAACFHAFNGFWTFLITWGWVLKMAAQRFWVCVAVSMMAVVAFLGLAAVWGTYWFNLTS
;
A
#
# COMPACT_ATOMS: atom_id res chain seq x y z
N MET A 1 8.21 30.70 30.00
CA MET A 1 8.08 29.30 29.53
C MET A 1 7.09 29.24 28.37
N VAL A 2 7.37 28.45 27.33
CA VAL A 2 6.45 28.31 26.18
C VAL A 2 5.20 27.51 26.60
N PRO A 3 3.96 27.96 26.30
CA PRO A 3 2.75 27.24 26.69
C PRO A 3 2.66 25.85 26.05
N LYS A 4 2.26 24.82 26.80
CA LYS A 4 2.05 23.45 26.28
C LYS A 4 1.12 23.42 25.06
N SER A 5 0.05 24.24 25.08
CA SER A 5 -0.88 24.34 23.96
C SER A 5 -0.24 24.88 22.68
N PHE A 6 0.76 25.75 22.79
CA PHE A 6 1.52 26.25 21.66
C PHE A 6 2.42 25.14 21.08
N ILE A 7 3.13 24.41 21.93
CA ILE A 7 4.01 23.30 21.51
C ILE A 7 3.20 22.26 20.72
N TRP A 8 2.05 21.85 21.22
CA TRP A 8 1.21 20.87 20.53
C TRP A 8 0.64 21.36 19.20
N ARG A 9 0.25 22.64 19.09
CA ARG A 9 -0.16 23.23 17.80
C ARG A 9 0.98 23.20 16.79
N ARG A 10 2.21 23.48 17.22
CA ARG A 10 3.40 23.43 16.37
C ARG A 10 3.71 22.00 15.96
N LEU A 11 3.74 21.05 16.89
CA LEU A 11 3.97 19.64 16.56
C LEU A 11 2.92 19.11 15.56
N HIS A 12 1.63 19.34 15.80
CA HIS A 12 0.56 18.97 14.86
C HIS A 12 0.78 19.54 13.46
N SER A 13 1.17 20.82 13.37
CA SER A 13 1.44 21.49 12.10
C SER A 13 2.69 20.96 11.40
N LEU A 14 3.75 20.64 12.15
CA LEU A 14 4.99 20.07 11.62
C LEU A 14 4.76 18.66 11.09
N MET A 15 4.06 17.81 11.84
CA MET A 15 3.68 16.47 11.39
C MET A 15 2.76 16.55 10.16
N GLY A 16 1.88 17.54 10.10
CA GLY A 16 1.07 17.82 8.90
C GLY A 16 1.94 18.11 7.67
N LEU A 17 2.95 18.98 7.80
CA LEU A 17 3.89 19.24 6.70
C LEU A 17 4.65 17.97 6.28
N TRP A 18 5.09 17.17 7.25
CA TRP A 18 5.77 15.90 6.97
C TRP A 18 4.86 14.94 6.17
N LEU A 19 3.58 14.85 6.52
CA LEU A 19 2.61 14.04 5.79
C LEU A 19 2.30 14.58 4.38
N VAL A 20 2.50 15.88 4.12
CA VAL A 20 2.45 16.40 2.74
C VAL A 20 3.57 15.80 1.90
N LEU A 21 4.79 15.67 2.45
CA LEU A 21 5.92 15.04 1.74
C LEU A 21 5.65 13.56 1.48
N PHE A 22 5.10 12.85 2.45
CA PHE A 22 4.65 11.47 2.26
C PHE A 22 3.58 11.39 1.17
N LEU A 23 2.57 12.26 1.19
CA LEU A 23 1.51 12.26 0.17
C LEU A 23 2.06 12.50 -1.24
N LEU A 24 3.06 13.39 -1.38
CA LEU A 24 3.74 13.65 -2.64
C LEU A 24 4.43 12.39 -3.19
N GLU A 25 5.23 11.73 -2.36
CA GLU A 25 5.88 10.46 -2.72
C GLU A 25 4.84 9.40 -3.07
N HIS A 26 3.86 9.21 -2.19
CA HIS A 26 2.81 8.21 -2.35
C HIS A 26 2.04 8.37 -3.67
N LEU A 27 1.58 9.58 -3.99
CA LEU A 27 0.82 9.82 -5.23
C LEU A 27 1.72 9.82 -6.47
N LEU A 28 2.99 10.21 -6.36
CA LEU A 28 3.97 10.07 -7.43
C LEU A 28 4.19 8.60 -7.77
N THR A 29 4.50 7.76 -6.78
CA THR A 29 4.70 6.31 -6.95
C THR A 29 3.46 5.65 -7.53
N ASN A 30 2.26 5.92 -6.98
CA ASN A 30 1.01 5.34 -7.48
C ASN A 30 0.67 5.77 -8.91
N SER A 31 0.95 7.03 -9.27
CA SER A 31 0.68 7.51 -10.63
C SER A 31 1.44 6.73 -11.71
N GLN A 32 2.59 6.13 -11.37
CA GLN A 32 3.37 5.32 -12.32
C GLN A 32 2.68 4.01 -12.73
N ALA A 33 1.59 3.61 -12.06
CA ALA A 33 0.79 2.45 -12.51
C ALA A 33 0.04 2.77 -13.81
N ALA A 34 -0.21 4.05 -14.06
CA ALA A 34 -1.04 4.57 -15.13
C ALA A 34 -0.28 5.45 -16.12
N LEU A 35 0.63 6.29 -15.61
CA LEU A 35 1.49 7.13 -16.42
C LEU A 35 2.50 6.24 -17.17
N TRP A 36 2.96 6.70 -18.33
CA TRP A 36 3.78 5.92 -19.27
C TRP A 36 2.99 4.75 -19.88
N VAL A 37 1.92 5.11 -20.61
CA VAL A 37 1.06 4.15 -21.32
C VAL A 37 1.89 3.21 -22.19
N GLY A 38 1.69 1.90 -22.01
CA GLY A 38 2.42 0.85 -22.74
C GLY A 38 3.66 0.31 -22.02
N GLU A 39 4.02 0.84 -20.85
CA GLU A 39 5.07 0.24 -20.00
C GLU A 39 4.55 -0.80 -18.99
N ASP A 40 3.26 -1.17 -19.05
CA ASP A 40 2.64 -2.19 -18.18
C ASP A 40 2.86 -1.95 -16.67
N GLY A 41 2.96 -0.69 -16.25
CA GLY A 41 3.20 -0.34 -14.85
C GLY A 41 4.61 -0.69 -14.35
N ARG A 42 5.60 -0.96 -15.22
CA ARG A 42 6.99 -1.26 -14.82
C ARG A 42 7.60 -0.18 -13.92
N GLY A 43 7.28 1.09 -14.18
CA GLY A 43 7.70 2.20 -13.32
C GLY A 43 7.18 2.06 -11.88
N PHE A 44 5.89 1.73 -11.73
CA PHE A 44 5.27 1.43 -10.43
C PHE A 44 5.95 0.24 -9.76
N VAL A 45 6.10 -0.88 -10.47
CA VAL A 45 6.73 -2.10 -9.94
C VAL A 45 8.13 -1.80 -9.40
N LYS A 46 8.95 -1.08 -10.18
CA LYS A 46 10.31 -0.69 -9.78
C LYS A 46 10.32 0.17 -8.51
N MET A 47 9.46 1.19 -8.44
CA MET A 47 9.41 2.08 -7.29
C MET A 47 8.90 1.38 -6.04
N VAL A 48 7.82 0.58 -6.14
CA VAL A 48 7.28 -0.19 -5.02
C VAL A 48 8.29 -1.20 -4.51
N ASN A 49 8.97 -1.93 -5.40
CA ASN A 49 10.03 -2.85 -4.99
C ASN A 49 11.19 -2.12 -4.31
N SER A 50 11.57 -0.93 -4.79
CA SER A 50 12.61 -0.13 -4.15
C SER A 50 12.24 0.28 -2.73
N LEU A 51 10.98 0.64 -2.49
CA LEU A 51 10.49 1.01 -1.15
C LEU A 51 10.36 -0.20 -0.24
N HIS A 52 9.78 -1.30 -0.75
CA HIS A 52 9.58 -2.54 -0.01
C HIS A 52 10.91 -3.19 0.42
N ASN A 53 11.97 -3.02 -0.37
CA ASN A 53 13.29 -3.60 -0.10
C ASN A 53 14.22 -2.67 0.70
N LEU A 54 13.72 -1.55 1.23
CA LEU A 54 14.51 -0.68 2.10
C LEU A 54 14.95 -1.42 3.37
N PRO A 55 16.20 -1.25 3.81
CA PRO A 55 16.65 -1.80 5.07
C PRO A 55 15.88 -1.16 6.23
N TYR A 56 15.54 -1.96 7.24
CA TYR A 56 14.78 -1.51 8.42
C TYR A 56 13.41 -0.90 8.09
N LEU A 57 12.76 -1.35 7.00
CA LEU A 57 11.46 -0.83 6.56
C LEU A 57 10.44 -0.69 7.70
N GLN A 58 10.33 -1.67 8.59
CA GLN A 58 9.40 -1.61 9.74
C GLN A 58 9.69 -0.43 10.69
N ALA A 59 10.97 -0.13 10.95
CA ALA A 59 11.36 1.01 11.77
C ALA A 59 11.09 2.34 11.07
N ILE A 60 11.31 2.39 9.75
CA ILE A 60 10.98 3.53 8.89
C ILE A 60 9.46 3.77 8.89
N GLU A 61 8.66 2.74 8.66
CA GLU A 61 7.19 2.82 8.70
C GLU A 61 6.70 3.31 10.07
N LEU A 62 7.23 2.77 11.16
CA LEU A 62 6.82 3.18 12.51
C LEU A 62 7.23 4.63 12.83
N GLY A 63 8.51 4.96 12.61
CA GLY A 63 9.09 6.23 13.03
C GLY A 63 8.73 7.40 12.11
N LEU A 64 8.75 7.19 10.79
CA LEU A 64 8.53 8.25 9.81
C LEU A 64 7.10 8.32 9.29
N LEU A 65 6.27 7.28 9.45
CA LEU A 65 4.87 7.32 9.01
C LEU A 65 3.92 7.23 10.20
N ALA A 66 3.92 6.14 10.95
CA ALA A 66 2.92 5.88 11.98
C ALA A 66 2.93 6.93 13.11
N VAL A 67 4.10 7.29 13.63
CA VAL A 67 4.23 8.30 14.70
C VAL A 67 3.79 9.70 14.23
N PRO A 68 4.30 10.25 13.10
CA PRO A 68 3.82 11.53 12.58
C PRO A 68 2.32 11.54 12.29
N PHE A 69 1.83 10.45 11.69
CA PHE A 69 0.41 10.29 11.39
C PHE A 69 -0.44 10.30 12.66
N ALA A 70 -0.06 9.55 13.69
CA ALA A 70 -0.78 9.50 14.96
C ALA A 70 -0.84 10.87 15.65
N ILE A 71 0.29 11.59 15.72
CA ILE A 71 0.34 12.93 16.33
C ILE A 71 -0.55 13.91 15.54
N HIS A 72 -0.48 13.88 14.21
CA HIS A 72 -1.30 14.74 13.36
C HIS A 72 -2.79 14.40 13.50
N MET A 73 -3.16 13.11 13.45
CA MET A 73 -4.54 12.66 13.54
C MET A 73 -5.15 12.97 14.91
N PHE A 74 -4.50 12.59 16.01
CA PHE A 74 -5.10 12.71 17.35
C PHE A 74 -5.36 14.17 17.73
N TRP A 75 -4.41 15.08 17.44
CA TRP A 75 -4.63 16.51 17.63
C TRP A 75 -5.51 17.15 16.57
N GLY A 76 -5.47 16.67 15.33
CA GLY A 76 -6.39 17.08 14.28
C GLY A 76 -7.84 16.84 14.67
N VAL A 77 -8.17 15.66 15.21
CA VAL A 77 -9.51 15.31 15.72
C VAL A 77 -9.92 16.26 16.85
N ARG A 78 -9.03 16.56 17.81
CA ARG A 78 -9.34 17.53 18.87
C ARG A 78 -9.69 18.92 18.31
N TYR A 79 -8.95 19.39 17.29
CA TYR A 79 -9.25 20.67 16.64
C TYR A 79 -10.52 20.62 15.80
N LEU A 80 -10.84 19.47 15.24
CA LEU A 80 -12.06 19.24 14.47
C LEU A 80 -13.29 19.36 15.36
N MET A 81 -13.27 18.70 16.53
CA MET A 81 -14.34 18.71 17.52
C MET A 81 -14.59 20.08 18.17
N THR A 82 -13.60 20.98 18.12
CA THR A 82 -13.69 22.34 18.69
C THR A 82 -13.84 23.43 17.61
N SER A 83 -13.93 23.05 16.34
CA SER A 83 -14.00 23.99 15.23
C SER A 83 -15.36 24.66 15.11
N LYS A 84 -15.36 25.96 14.81
CA LYS A 84 -16.56 26.73 14.45
C LYS A 84 -16.35 27.33 13.06
N ALA A 85 -17.08 26.82 12.07
CA ALA A 85 -17.11 27.42 10.73
C ALA A 85 -18.05 28.64 10.75
N ASN A 86 -17.79 29.64 9.91
CA ASN A 86 -18.66 30.82 9.74
C ASN A 86 -18.71 31.30 8.28
N SER A 87 -18.44 30.42 7.33
CA SER A 87 -18.31 30.74 5.90
C SER A 87 -19.59 30.58 5.08
N TYR A 88 -20.64 30.01 5.66
CA TYR A 88 -21.93 29.74 5.02
C TYR A 88 -23.04 30.25 5.92
N SER A 89 -24.14 30.74 5.34
CA SER A 89 -25.31 31.15 6.11
C SER A 89 -26.04 29.92 6.64
N THR A 90 -26.24 29.87 7.95
CA THR A 90 -27.17 28.94 8.60
C THR A 90 -28.07 29.75 9.54
N LYS A 91 -29.16 29.15 10.05
CA LYS A 91 -30.08 29.81 11.00
C LYS A 91 -29.36 30.38 12.23
N GLU A 92 -28.25 29.78 12.62
CA GLU A 92 -27.45 30.14 13.80
C GLU A 92 -26.22 31.02 13.46
N GLN A 93 -25.88 31.18 12.18
CA GLN A 93 -24.66 31.85 11.73
C GLN A 93 -24.95 33.00 10.77
N ASN A 94 -25.56 34.06 11.32
CA ASN A 94 -25.75 35.33 10.64
C ASN A 94 -25.24 36.49 11.52
N PRO A 95 -24.43 37.43 10.97
CA PRO A 95 -23.90 37.44 9.60
C PRO A 95 -22.78 36.38 9.39
N HIS A 96 -22.67 35.87 8.15
CA HIS A 96 -21.59 34.95 7.75
C HIS A 96 -20.50 35.69 6.97
N LEU A 97 -19.28 35.11 6.92
CA LEU A 97 -18.11 35.71 6.28
C LEU A 97 -17.78 35.02 4.96
N ASN A 98 -18.12 35.67 3.83
CA ASN A 98 -17.91 35.16 2.49
C ASN A 98 -16.48 35.43 1.95
N TYR A 99 -15.44 35.18 2.75
CA TYR A 99 -14.05 35.33 2.34
C TYR A 99 -13.40 33.98 2.00
N GLY A 100 -12.48 33.97 1.03
CA GLY A 100 -11.80 32.75 0.58
C GLY A 100 -11.10 31.99 1.71
N ARG A 101 -10.49 32.69 2.68
CA ARG A 101 -9.85 32.06 3.84
C ARG A 101 -10.84 31.39 4.78
N ASN A 102 -12.01 31.98 5.00
CA ASN A 102 -13.07 31.38 5.81
C ASN A 102 -13.63 30.12 5.12
N LYS A 103 -13.81 30.15 3.80
CA LYS A 103 -14.19 28.96 3.04
C LYS A 103 -13.14 27.86 3.12
N ALA A 104 -11.87 28.19 2.91
CA ALA A 104 -10.76 27.24 2.98
C ALA A 104 -10.61 26.64 4.39
N TYR A 105 -10.81 27.46 5.43
CA TYR A 105 -10.92 27.01 6.81
C TYR A 105 -12.01 25.95 6.95
N THR A 106 -13.23 26.19 6.46
CA THR A 106 -14.33 25.22 6.54
C THR A 106 -14.04 23.94 5.76
N TRP A 107 -13.56 24.06 4.52
CA TRP A 107 -13.20 22.91 3.70
C TRP A 107 -12.06 22.06 4.28
N GLN A 108 -11.11 22.66 5.00
CA GLN A 108 -10.07 21.90 5.72
C GLN A 108 -10.69 20.89 6.68
N ARG A 109 -11.83 21.23 7.33
CA ARG A 109 -12.51 20.36 8.32
C ARG A 109 -13.38 19.32 7.66
N ILE A 110 -14.10 19.70 6.61
CA ILE A 110 -14.89 18.76 5.82
C ILE A 110 -13.96 17.67 5.25
N THR A 111 -12.84 18.08 4.64
CA THR A 111 -11.83 17.14 4.13
C THR A 111 -11.16 16.34 5.24
N SER A 112 -10.94 16.89 6.44
CA SER A 112 -10.48 16.09 7.59
C SER A 112 -11.42 14.94 7.94
N TRP A 113 -12.74 15.17 7.99
CA TRP A 113 -13.70 14.10 8.27
C TRP A 113 -13.70 13.03 7.19
N ILE A 114 -13.69 13.45 5.92
CA ILE A 114 -13.60 12.55 4.78
C ILE A 114 -12.32 11.70 4.87
N LEU A 115 -11.18 12.32 5.18
CA LEU A 115 -9.89 11.61 5.28
C LEU A 115 -9.79 10.71 6.50
N LEU A 116 -10.44 11.05 7.62
CA LEU A 116 -10.45 10.17 8.79
C LEU A 116 -11.07 8.81 8.42
N VAL A 117 -12.21 8.83 7.74
CA VAL A 117 -12.86 7.61 7.23
C VAL A 117 -12.05 7.01 6.08
N GLY A 118 -11.61 7.85 5.14
CA GLY A 118 -10.96 7.39 3.93
C GLY A 118 -9.62 6.71 4.17
N ILE A 119 -8.82 7.20 5.12
CA ILE A 119 -7.53 6.57 5.46
C ILE A 119 -7.75 5.25 6.19
N ILE A 120 -8.76 5.15 7.07
CA ILE A 120 -9.11 3.87 7.70
C ILE A 120 -9.47 2.84 6.63
N LEU A 121 -10.36 3.18 5.70
CA LEU A 121 -10.78 2.29 4.62
C LEU A 121 -9.61 1.95 3.67
N HIS A 122 -8.78 2.94 3.33
CA HIS A 122 -7.62 2.76 2.46
C HIS A 122 -6.58 1.81 3.07
N VAL A 123 -6.17 2.06 4.33
CA VAL A 123 -5.19 1.23 5.02
C VAL A 123 -5.76 -0.16 5.30
N ALA A 124 -7.03 -0.27 5.72
CA ALA A 124 -7.70 -1.56 5.89
C ALA A 124 -7.62 -2.42 4.63
N LYS A 125 -8.01 -1.85 3.49
CA LYS A 125 -8.03 -2.56 2.21
C LYS A 125 -6.63 -3.02 1.78
N PHE A 126 -5.67 -2.10 1.64
CA PHE A 126 -4.38 -2.45 1.04
C PHE A 126 -3.33 -3.01 2.00
N ARG A 127 -3.42 -2.73 3.31
CA ARG A 127 -2.45 -3.25 4.30
C ARG A 127 -2.89 -4.54 4.97
N PHE A 128 -4.19 -4.81 5.06
CA PHE A 128 -4.69 -5.94 5.84
C PHE A 128 -5.56 -6.92 5.04
N ILE A 129 -6.41 -6.45 4.13
CA ILE A 129 -7.34 -7.33 3.39
C ILE A 129 -6.68 -7.88 2.13
N GLU A 130 -6.10 -7.00 1.31
CA GLU A 130 -5.56 -7.33 -0.02
C GLU A 130 -4.03 -7.27 -0.05
N TYR A 131 -3.40 -7.33 1.12
CA TYR A 131 -1.95 -7.38 1.22
C TYR A 131 -1.44 -8.71 0.62
N PRO A 132 -0.45 -8.68 -0.29
CA PRO A 132 0.05 -9.90 -0.93
C PRO A 132 0.53 -10.94 0.08
N ASN A 133 -0.01 -12.16 -0.03
CA ASN A 133 0.52 -13.30 0.71
C ASN A 133 1.88 -13.69 0.11
N SER A 134 2.82 -14.18 0.91
CA SER A 134 4.14 -14.61 0.40
C SER A 134 4.48 -16.04 0.77
N VAL A 135 5.21 -16.71 -0.12
CA VAL A 135 5.76 -18.06 0.08
C VAL A 135 7.20 -18.09 -0.42
N ASN A 136 8.09 -18.68 0.37
CA ASN A 136 9.51 -18.81 0.03
C ASN A 136 9.76 -20.20 -0.57
N LEU A 137 10.27 -20.22 -1.80
CA LEU A 137 10.68 -21.42 -2.50
C LEU A 137 12.17 -21.30 -2.85
N GLY A 138 13.00 -22.00 -2.09
CA GLY A 138 14.46 -21.87 -2.18
C GLY A 138 14.90 -20.45 -1.84
N SER A 139 15.57 -19.79 -2.79
CA SER A 139 16.04 -18.40 -2.67
C SER A 139 15.05 -17.36 -3.17
N GLN A 140 13.90 -17.77 -3.73
CA GLN A 140 12.92 -16.86 -4.32
C GLN A 140 11.67 -16.76 -3.43
N THR A 141 11.21 -15.54 -3.23
CA THR A 141 9.89 -15.26 -2.63
C THR A 141 8.88 -15.06 -3.76
N PHE A 142 7.75 -15.74 -3.66
CA PHE A 142 6.60 -15.55 -4.53
C PHE A 142 5.49 -14.86 -3.75
N TYR A 143 4.74 -14.00 -4.44
CA TYR A 143 3.64 -13.22 -3.89
C TYR A 143 2.33 -13.61 -4.55
N LEU A 144 1.32 -13.92 -3.74
CA LEU A 144 0.02 -14.42 -4.16
C LEU A 144 -1.04 -13.37 -3.86
N VAL A 145 -1.82 -13.03 -4.88
CA VAL A 145 -2.97 -12.12 -4.78
C VAL A 145 -4.16 -12.70 -5.53
N ASN A 146 -5.35 -12.52 -4.96
CA ASN A 146 -6.60 -12.89 -5.63
C ASN A 146 -7.00 -11.74 -6.54
N VAL A 147 -7.29 -12.05 -7.79
CA VAL A 147 -7.70 -11.07 -8.79
C VAL A 147 -8.83 -11.62 -9.65
N THR A 148 -9.74 -10.75 -10.05
CA THR A 148 -10.85 -11.12 -10.94
C THR A 148 -10.33 -11.36 -12.35
N LEU A 149 -10.72 -12.48 -12.95
CA LEU A 149 -10.35 -12.84 -14.30
C LEU A 149 -11.03 -11.93 -15.33
N ASP A 150 -10.24 -11.40 -16.27
CA ASP A 150 -10.72 -10.62 -17.41
C ASP A 150 -9.76 -10.76 -18.60
N LYS A 151 -10.16 -10.28 -19.78
CA LYS A 151 -9.36 -10.42 -21.02
C LYS A 151 -7.98 -9.78 -20.92
N GLY A 152 -7.87 -8.63 -20.27
CA GLY A 152 -6.60 -7.92 -20.10
C GLY A 152 -5.68 -8.56 -19.07
N LEU A 153 -6.22 -9.37 -18.14
CA LEU A 153 -5.39 -10.09 -17.18
C LEU A 153 -4.55 -11.17 -17.86
N TYR A 154 -5.09 -11.87 -18.87
CA TYR A 154 -4.37 -12.94 -19.57
C TYR A 154 -3.10 -12.44 -20.27
N THR A 155 -3.25 -11.36 -21.03
CA THR A 155 -2.15 -10.72 -21.75
C THR A 155 -1.16 -10.08 -20.79
N LEU A 156 -1.63 -9.39 -19.75
CA LEU A 156 -0.77 -8.80 -18.73
C LEU A 156 0.03 -9.87 -17.96
N ALA A 157 -0.61 -10.98 -17.61
CA ALA A 157 0.04 -12.06 -16.87
C ALA A 157 1.20 -12.65 -17.66
N ASP A 158 1.03 -12.88 -18.97
CA ASP A 158 2.12 -13.33 -19.85
C ASP A 158 3.25 -12.30 -19.93
N ARG A 159 2.93 -11.01 -20.19
CA ARG A 159 3.93 -9.93 -20.29
C ARG A 159 4.73 -9.72 -19.00
N MET A 160 4.09 -9.90 -17.85
CA MET A 160 4.69 -9.73 -16.52
C MET A 160 5.23 -11.04 -15.91
N GLN A 161 5.13 -12.16 -16.62
CA GLN A 161 5.53 -13.49 -16.13
C GLN A 161 4.84 -13.89 -14.81
N VAL A 162 3.56 -13.58 -14.71
CA VAL A 162 2.69 -13.93 -13.59
C VAL A 162 1.97 -15.23 -13.92
N ALA A 163 2.04 -16.22 -13.02
CA ALA A 163 1.28 -17.45 -13.18
C ALA A 163 -0.13 -17.27 -12.60
N LEU A 164 -1.15 -17.77 -13.29
CA LEU A 164 -2.54 -17.74 -12.83
C LEU A 164 -2.98 -19.16 -12.46
N TYR A 165 -3.63 -19.29 -11.31
CA TYR A 165 -4.20 -20.55 -10.82
C TYR A 165 -5.69 -20.38 -10.57
N ASP A 166 -6.50 -21.16 -11.28
CA ASP A 166 -7.92 -21.30 -10.98
C ASP A 166 -8.18 -22.34 -9.87
N GLU A 167 -9.43 -22.49 -9.46
CA GLU A 167 -9.82 -23.42 -8.40
C GLU A 167 -9.45 -24.88 -8.73
N ASN A 168 -9.60 -25.30 -9.99
CA ASN A 168 -9.28 -26.67 -10.40
C ASN A 168 -7.78 -26.94 -10.34
N GLN A 169 -6.97 -26.00 -10.81
CA GLN A 169 -5.50 -26.10 -10.74
C GLN A 169 -5.01 -26.13 -9.30
N ILE A 170 -5.64 -25.36 -8.41
CA ILE A 170 -5.32 -25.39 -6.97
C ILE A 170 -5.67 -26.77 -6.37
N LEU A 171 -6.79 -27.37 -6.78
CA LEU A 171 -7.18 -28.71 -6.34
C LEU A 171 -6.24 -29.79 -6.91
N GLU A 172 -5.78 -29.67 -8.15
CA GLU A 172 -4.81 -30.59 -8.75
C GLU A 172 -3.45 -30.56 -8.01
N GLU A 173 -2.95 -29.36 -7.71
CA GLU A 173 -1.73 -29.18 -6.89
C GLU A 173 -1.87 -29.81 -5.49
N GLN A 174 -3.08 -29.78 -4.91
CA GLN A 174 -3.37 -30.45 -3.64
C GLN A 174 -3.40 -31.97 -3.79
N ALA A 175 -4.11 -32.49 -4.80
CA ALA A 175 -4.24 -33.93 -5.03
C ALA A 175 -2.89 -34.60 -5.28
N MET A 176 -1.94 -33.87 -5.88
CA MET A 176 -0.56 -34.36 -6.06
C MET A 176 0.19 -34.61 -4.75
N LEU A 177 -0.20 -33.96 -3.64
CA LEU A 177 0.42 -34.13 -2.32
C LEU A 177 -0.26 -35.19 -1.45
N GLU A 178 -1.59 -35.34 -1.56
CA GLU A 178 -2.35 -36.25 -0.68
C GLU A 178 -2.08 -37.74 -0.97
N ASN A 179 -1.52 -38.07 -2.14
CA ASN A 179 -1.40 -39.46 -2.61
C ASN A 179 -0.04 -40.12 -2.35
N ARG A 180 0.74 -39.67 -1.35
CA ARG A 180 2.15 -40.09 -1.18
C ARG A 180 2.55 -40.52 0.24
N ASN A 181 2.11 -41.71 0.66
CA ASN A 181 2.66 -42.45 1.82
C ASN A 181 4.20 -42.60 1.77
N ALA A 182 4.81 -42.51 0.57
CA ALA A 182 6.25 -42.56 0.39
C ALA A 182 6.97 -41.30 0.91
N GLU A 183 6.33 -40.12 0.85
CA GLU A 183 6.95 -38.85 1.23
C GLU A 183 6.96 -38.63 2.75
N GLU A 184 5.98 -39.18 3.47
CA GLU A 184 6.02 -39.25 4.93
C GLU A 184 7.21 -40.08 5.43
N ARG A 185 7.50 -41.22 4.78
CA ARG A 185 8.67 -42.05 5.10
C ARG A 185 9.99 -41.33 4.81
N VAL A 186 10.07 -40.61 3.70
CA VAL A 186 11.22 -39.76 3.34
C VAL A 186 11.44 -38.67 4.39
N MET A 187 10.37 -38.04 4.88
CA MET A 187 10.44 -37.05 5.96
C MET A 187 10.94 -37.64 7.28
N GLN A 188 10.46 -38.82 7.65
CA GLN A 188 10.89 -39.52 8.87
C GLN A 188 12.38 -39.88 8.79
N ALA A 189 12.82 -40.49 7.69
CA ALA A 189 14.22 -40.84 7.48
C ALA A 189 15.13 -39.59 7.51
N ALA A 190 14.70 -38.48 6.90
CA ALA A 190 15.47 -37.23 6.96
C ALA A 190 15.53 -36.63 8.38
N GLN A 191 14.50 -36.84 9.20
CA GLN A 191 14.49 -36.41 10.59
C GLN A 191 15.45 -37.25 11.45
N GLU A 192 15.52 -38.56 11.21
CA GLU A 192 16.49 -39.46 11.84
C GLU A 192 17.93 -39.04 11.51
N VAL A 193 18.23 -38.77 10.22
CA VAL A 193 19.55 -38.25 9.81
C VAL A 193 19.88 -36.95 10.54
N LYS A 194 18.96 -35.97 10.56
CA LYS A 194 19.18 -34.71 11.30
C LYS A 194 19.43 -34.90 12.79
N GLN A 195 18.74 -35.86 13.41
CA GLN A 195 18.91 -36.19 14.82
C GLN A 195 20.26 -36.88 15.08
N GLN A 196 20.68 -37.78 14.20
CA GLN A 196 22.00 -38.41 14.30
C GLN A 196 23.11 -37.35 14.20
N HIS A 197 23.00 -36.42 13.27
CA HIS A 197 23.95 -35.30 13.11
C HIS A 197 23.95 -34.34 14.31
N SER A 198 22.80 -34.11 14.96
CA SER A 198 22.74 -33.25 16.15
C SER A 198 23.37 -33.88 17.40
N LEU A 199 23.44 -35.21 17.45
CA LEU A 199 24.07 -35.98 18.52
C LEU A 199 25.59 -36.20 18.30
N TRP A 200 26.09 -35.89 17.09
CA TRP A 200 27.49 -36.06 16.74
C TRP A 200 28.40 -35.12 17.54
N LYS A 201 29.43 -35.68 18.18
CA LYS A 201 30.45 -34.93 18.96
C LYS A 201 31.85 -34.99 18.34
N GLY A 202 31.99 -35.60 17.17
CA GLY A 202 33.28 -35.72 16.48
C GLY A 202 33.71 -34.40 15.83
N PRO A 203 35.00 -34.25 15.49
CA PRO A 203 35.56 -33.01 14.96
C PRO A 203 35.12 -32.72 13.52
N PHE A 204 34.70 -33.73 12.75
CA PHE A 204 34.28 -33.60 11.35
C PHE A 204 33.08 -34.49 11.05
N ILE A 205 32.26 -34.08 10.08
CA ILE A 205 31.16 -34.85 9.50
C ILE A 205 31.62 -35.26 8.09
N GLU A 206 31.59 -36.55 7.78
CA GLU A 206 31.92 -37.05 6.46
C GLU A 206 30.75 -36.83 5.49
N TYR A 207 31.05 -36.44 4.24
CA TYR A 207 30.00 -36.25 3.24
C TYR A 207 29.39 -37.61 2.85
N ASN A 208 28.08 -37.71 2.95
CA ASN A 208 27.32 -38.88 2.51
C ASN A 208 26.34 -38.46 1.41
N GLU A 209 26.54 -39.00 0.20
CA GLU A 209 25.73 -38.70 -0.98
C GLU A 209 24.26 -39.09 -0.78
N GLN A 210 23.99 -40.23 -0.15
CA GLN A 210 22.63 -40.71 0.08
C GLN A 210 21.88 -39.83 1.09
N GLU A 211 22.56 -39.40 2.16
CA GLU A 211 22.02 -38.44 3.12
C GLU A 211 21.75 -37.08 2.46
N ALA A 212 22.68 -36.61 1.62
CA ALA A 212 22.50 -35.36 0.86
C ALA A 212 21.28 -35.44 -0.07
N LEU A 213 21.12 -36.54 -0.83
CA LEU A 213 19.97 -36.78 -1.69
C LEU A 213 18.66 -36.83 -0.88
N LEU A 214 18.65 -37.52 0.26
CA LEU A 214 17.48 -37.64 1.13
C LEU A 214 17.05 -36.28 1.73
N LEU A 215 18.03 -35.49 2.21
CA LEU A 215 17.78 -34.16 2.76
C LEU A 215 17.27 -33.19 1.68
N ASN A 216 17.85 -33.24 0.47
CA ASN A 216 17.39 -32.45 -0.67
C ASN A 216 15.98 -32.83 -1.13
N ALA A 217 15.67 -34.13 -1.18
CA ALA A 217 14.33 -34.62 -1.51
C ALA A 217 13.30 -34.15 -0.48
N THR A 218 13.65 -34.21 0.81
CA THR A 218 12.79 -33.73 1.90
C THR A 218 12.59 -32.22 1.86
N GLN A 219 13.64 -31.45 1.57
CA GLN A 219 13.52 -30.00 1.41
C GLN A 219 12.61 -29.64 0.23
N SER A 220 12.77 -30.34 -0.90
CA SER A 220 11.93 -30.15 -2.09
C SER A 220 10.46 -30.48 -1.79
N TYR A 221 10.20 -31.56 -1.05
CA TYR A 221 8.85 -31.91 -0.60
C TYR A 221 8.25 -30.84 0.30
N LYS A 222 8.99 -30.37 1.32
CA LYS A 222 8.54 -29.28 2.21
C LYS A 222 8.22 -28.00 1.44
N GLN A 223 9.02 -27.67 0.42
CA GLN A 223 8.76 -26.52 -0.44
C GLN A 223 7.45 -26.69 -1.23
N ARG A 224 7.21 -27.86 -1.82
CA ARG A 224 5.94 -28.17 -2.51
C ARG A 224 4.74 -28.16 -1.58
N LEU A 225 4.88 -28.70 -0.38
CA LEU A 225 3.83 -28.67 0.64
C LEU A 225 3.48 -27.21 1.03
N ASN A 226 4.50 -26.40 1.31
CA ASN A 226 4.30 -24.99 1.63
C ASN A 226 3.64 -24.23 0.47
N TRP A 227 4.01 -24.55 -0.78
CA TRP A 227 3.42 -24.00 -1.99
C TRP A 227 1.92 -24.32 -2.09
N ALA A 228 1.54 -25.58 -2.03
CA ALA A 228 0.14 -25.99 -2.13
C ALA A 228 -0.70 -25.45 -0.96
N LEU A 229 -0.14 -25.41 0.25
CA LEU A 229 -0.81 -24.79 1.40
C LEU A 229 -1.01 -23.28 1.20
N ALA A 230 -0.05 -22.58 0.60
CA ALA A 230 -0.17 -21.15 0.29
C ALA A 230 -1.27 -20.88 -0.75
N LEU A 231 -1.38 -21.73 -1.78
CA LEU A 231 -2.47 -21.69 -2.75
C LEU A 231 -3.82 -22.00 -2.10
N LYS A 232 -3.90 -23.06 -1.27
CA LYS A 232 -5.12 -23.45 -0.54
C LYS A 232 -5.64 -22.37 0.41
N LYS A 233 -4.74 -21.57 0.98
CA LYS A 233 -5.11 -20.47 1.87
C LYS A 233 -5.88 -19.36 1.11
N GLN A 234 -5.71 -19.27 -0.21
CA GLN A 234 -6.45 -18.31 -1.02
C GLN A 234 -7.90 -18.79 -1.16
N LYS A 235 -8.83 -18.00 -0.63
CA LYS A 235 -10.26 -18.23 -0.82
C LYS A 235 -10.71 -17.46 -2.04
N LEU A 236 -10.95 -18.16 -3.14
CA LEU A 236 -11.46 -17.58 -4.38
C LEU A 236 -12.97 -17.43 -4.32
N SER A 237 -13.49 -16.40 -4.97
CA SER A 237 -14.92 -16.16 -5.12
C SER A 237 -15.29 -15.86 -6.58
N GLY A 238 -16.34 -16.52 -7.07
CA GLY A 238 -16.88 -16.27 -8.42
C GLY A 238 -15.88 -16.54 -9.54
N SER A 239 -15.35 -15.47 -10.13
CA SER A 239 -14.41 -15.52 -11.27
C SER A 239 -12.99 -15.12 -10.90
N GLU A 240 -12.65 -15.16 -9.61
CA GLU A 240 -11.30 -14.88 -9.14
C GLU A 240 -10.33 -16.03 -9.45
N VAL A 241 -9.08 -15.67 -9.71
CA VAL A 241 -7.93 -16.57 -9.82
C VAL A 241 -6.82 -16.09 -8.88
N VAL A 242 -5.92 -16.99 -8.49
CA VAL A 242 -4.71 -16.62 -7.77
C VAL A 242 -3.65 -16.22 -8.78
N ALA A 243 -3.24 -14.96 -8.74
CA ALA A 243 -2.08 -14.48 -9.47
C ALA A 243 -0.82 -14.59 -8.61
N VAL A 244 0.20 -15.24 -9.17
CA VAL A 244 1.49 -15.47 -8.53
C VAL A 244 2.55 -14.61 -9.22
N ALA A 245 3.08 -13.65 -8.48
CA ALA A 245 4.16 -12.77 -8.90
C ALA A 245 5.50 -13.16 -8.25
N LYS A 246 6.61 -12.86 -8.92
CA LYS A 246 7.98 -13.06 -8.40
C LYS A 246 8.45 -11.91 -7.51
N ASP A 247 7.72 -10.80 -7.47
CA ASP A 247 8.08 -9.61 -6.72
C ASP A 247 6.85 -8.90 -6.14
N PHE A 248 7.07 -8.12 -5.08
CA PHE A 248 6.01 -7.47 -4.33
C PHE A 248 5.31 -6.36 -5.14
N GLY A 249 6.06 -5.64 -5.96
CA GLY A 249 5.56 -4.55 -6.80
C GLY A 249 4.55 -5.04 -7.83
N THR A 250 4.84 -6.15 -8.51
CA THR A 250 3.93 -6.79 -9.47
C THR A 250 2.65 -7.26 -8.79
N ALA A 251 2.75 -7.93 -7.64
CA ALA A 251 1.55 -8.34 -6.88
C ALA A 251 0.70 -7.12 -6.47
N THR A 252 1.34 -6.06 -5.99
CA THR A 252 0.65 -4.81 -5.61
C THR A 252 -0.01 -4.14 -6.82
N LEU A 253 0.66 -4.12 -7.98
CA LEU A 253 0.09 -3.57 -9.22
C LEU A 253 -1.20 -4.30 -9.60
N LEU A 254 -1.20 -5.63 -9.52
CA LEU A 254 -2.36 -6.46 -9.81
C LEU A 254 -3.52 -6.19 -8.84
N THR A 255 -3.23 -6.04 -7.54
CA THR A 255 -4.24 -5.65 -6.53
C THR A 255 -4.84 -4.28 -6.82
N VAL A 256 -4.01 -3.28 -7.15
CA VAL A 256 -4.47 -1.92 -7.46
C VAL A 256 -5.30 -1.91 -8.74
N ARG A 257 -4.84 -2.64 -9.78
CA ARG A 257 -5.58 -2.85 -11.03
C ARG A 257 -6.95 -3.44 -10.76
N ASP A 258 -7.02 -4.52 -9.98
CA ASP A 258 -8.28 -5.21 -9.69
C ASP A 258 -9.25 -4.32 -8.91
N THR A 259 -8.75 -3.57 -7.93
CA THR A 259 -9.54 -2.60 -7.16
C THR A 259 -10.22 -1.57 -8.06
N PHE A 260 -9.48 -0.97 -9.00
CA PHE A 260 -10.00 0.12 -9.84
C PHE A 260 -10.81 -0.36 -11.06
N LYS A 261 -11.06 -1.66 -11.19
CA LYS A 261 -12.13 -2.19 -12.06
C LYS A 261 -13.51 -1.73 -11.61
N SER A 262 -13.72 -1.67 -10.30
CA SER A 262 -15.01 -1.32 -9.72
C SER A 262 -15.27 0.19 -9.79
N PRO A 263 -16.36 0.64 -10.45
CA PRO A 263 -16.73 2.05 -10.51
C PRO A 263 -16.96 2.66 -9.12
N ILE A 264 -17.39 1.85 -8.15
CA ILE A 264 -17.61 2.29 -6.76
C ILE A 264 -16.29 2.71 -6.12
N TYR A 265 -15.25 1.88 -6.24
CA TYR A 265 -13.92 2.22 -5.72
C TYR A 265 -13.33 3.42 -6.45
N VAL A 266 -13.48 3.50 -7.78
CA VAL A 266 -13.04 4.67 -8.56
C VAL A 266 -13.67 5.97 -8.04
N GLY A 267 -14.98 6.00 -7.84
CA GLY A 267 -15.69 7.18 -7.32
C GLY A 267 -15.26 7.54 -5.90
N LEU A 268 -15.18 6.55 -5.02
CA LEU A 268 -14.77 6.72 -3.62
C LEU A 268 -13.33 7.23 -3.49
N TYR A 269 -12.38 6.63 -4.22
CA TYR A 269 -10.99 7.06 -4.19
C TYR A 269 -10.76 8.40 -4.88
N THR A 270 -11.58 8.77 -5.88
CA THR A 270 -11.57 10.13 -6.45
C THR A 270 -11.88 11.17 -5.36
N ILE A 271 -12.90 10.93 -4.53
CA ILE A 271 -13.24 11.81 -3.41
C ILE A 271 -12.08 11.88 -2.40
N PHE A 272 -11.49 10.73 -2.04
CA PHE A 272 -10.39 10.69 -1.09
C PHE A 272 -9.14 11.42 -1.58
N VAL A 273 -8.75 11.23 -2.84
CA VAL A 273 -7.59 11.91 -3.45
C VAL A 273 -7.81 13.42 -3.46
N LEU A 274 -8.98 13.89 -3.91
CA LEU A 274 -9.27 15.32 -3.94
C LEU A 274 -9.32 15.93 -2.52
N ALA A 275 -9.91 15.23 -1.56
CA ALA A 275 -9.91 15.65 -0.16
C ALA A 275 -8.47 15.70 0.42
N ALA A 276 -7.63 14.69 0.12
CA ALA A 276 -6.24 14.63 0.56
C ALA A 276 -5.43 15.79 0.00
N CYS A 277 -5.55 16.05 -1.30
CA CYS A 277 -4.84 17.15 -1.97
C CYS A 277 -5.27 18.50 -1.39
N PHE A 278 -6.58 18.76 -1.27
CA PHE A 278 -7.06 20.00 -0.67
C PHE A 278 -6.54 20.18 0.76
N HIS A 279 -6.69 19.15 1.60
CA HIS A 279 -6.27 19.18 3.00
C HIS A 279 -4.77 19.43 3.13
N ALA A 280 -3.96 18.72 2.33
CA ALA A 280 -2.51 18.81 2.33
C ALA A 280 -2.03 20.20 1.91
N PHE A 281 -2.48 20.73 0.78
CA PHE A 281 -1.93 21.97 0.22
C PHE A 281 -2.51 23.24 0.85
N ASN A 282 -3.76 23.21 1.33
CA ASN A 282 -4.26 24.28 2.19
C ASN A 282 -3.56 24.26 3.57
N GLY A 283 -3.22 23.06 4.08
CA GLY A 283 -2.39 22.88 5.26
C GLY A 283 -0.96 23.39 5.08
N PHE A 284 -0.31 23.07 3.97
CA PHE A 284 1.01 23.56 3.58
C PHE A 284 1.05 25.09 3.51
N TRP A 285 0.08 25.70 2.84
CA TRP A 285 -0.03 27.15 2.82
C TRP A 285 -0.20 27.73 4.24
N THR A 286 -1.06 27.12 5.07
CA THR A 286 -1.27 27.55 6.46
C THR A 286 0.01 27.40 7.30
N PHE A 287 0.79 26.35 7.07
CA PHE A 287 2.10 26.16 7.71
C PHE A 287 3.03 27.34 7.39
N LEU A 288 3.19 27.71 6.12
CA LEU A 288 4.12 28.76 5.69
C LEU A 288 3.87 30.10 6.39
N ILE A 289 2.59 30.50 6.53
CA ILE A 289 2.24 31.76 7.20
C ILE A 289 2.34 31.65 8.72
N THR A 290 1.91 30.54 9.32
CA THR A 290 1.87 30.41 10.78
C THR A 290 3.26 30.23 11.38
N TRP A 291 4.20 29.63 10.65
CA TRP A 291 5.60 29.49 11.02
C TRP A 291 6.47 30.69 10.62
N GLY A 292 5.88 31.69 9.96
CA GLY A 292 6.57 32.93 9.61
C GLY A 292 7.58 32.78 8.47
N TRP A 293 7.50 31.72 7.67
CA TRP A 293 8.32 31.56 6.46
C TRP A 293 7.93 32.60 5.40
N VAL A 294 6.63 32.95 5.35
CA VAL A 294 6.09 33.93 4.41
C VAL A 294 5.35 35.01 5.18
N LEU A 295 6.01 36.15 5.41
CA LEU A 295 5.46 37.28 6.17
C LEU A 295 4.82 38.35 5.27
N LYS A 296 5.50 38.75 4.19
CA LYS A 296 5.09 39.88 3.33
C LYS A 296 3.83 39.53 2.51
N MET A 297 2.85 40.43 2.47
CA MET A 297 1.59 40.24 1.72
C MET A 297 1.80 39.94 0.22
N ALA A 298 2.77 40.59 -0.42
CA ALA A 298 3.10 40.31 -1.82
C ALA A 298 3.59 38.86 -2.02
N ALA A 299 4.45 38.38 -1.12
CA ALA A 299 4.93 36.99 -1.15
C ALA A 299 3.81 36.00 -0.81
N GLN A 300 2.87 36.36 0.06
CA GLN A 300 1.71 35.53 0.37
C GLN A 300 0.87 35.23 -0.88
N ARG A 301 0.64 36.22 -1.76
CA ARG A 301 -0.10 36.01 -3.03
C ARG A 301 0.59 34.99 -3.93
N PHE A 302 1.91 35.11 -4.10
CA PHE A 302 2.71 34.17 -4.88
C PHE A 302 2.63 32.74 -4.33
N TRP A 303 2.83 32.58 -3.02
CA TRP A 303 2.82 31.25 -2.38
C TRP A 303 1.44 30.59 -2.37
N VAL A 304 0.36 31.37 -2.40
CA VAL A 304 -0.99 30.82 -2.64
C VAL A 304 -1.09 30.24 -4.04
N CYS A 305 -0.58 30.91 -5.07
CA CYS A 305 -0.52 30.36 -6.43
C CYS A 305 0.30 29.06 -6.45
N VAL A 306 1.47 29.04 -5.82
CA VAL A 306 2.31 27.82 -5.72
C VAL A 306 1.54 26.67 -5.05
N ALA A 307 0.90 26.91 -3.90
CA ALA A 307 0.15 25.87 -3.20
C ALA A 307 -1.01 25.32 -4.03
N VAL A 308 -1.74 26.18 -4.76
CA VAL A 308 -2.83 25.76 -5.66
C VAL A 308 -2.30 24.99 -6.87
N SER A 309 -1.18 25.41 -7.46
CA SER A 309 -0.54 24.69 -8.56
C SER A 309 -0.05 23.31 -8.13
N MET A 310 0.62 23.20 -6.97
CA MET A 310 1.03 21.90 -6.42
C MET A 310 -0.18 21.00 -6.14
N MET A 311 -1.26 21.57 -5.59
CA MET A 311 -2.50 20.85 -5.38
C MET A 311 -3.07 20.27 -6.68
N ALA A 312 -3.09 21.06 -7.76
CA ALA A 312 -3.60 20.62 -9.05
C ALA A 312 -2.73 19.51 -9.66
N VAL A 313 -1.40 19.66 -9.63
CA VAL A 313 -0.46 18.65 -10.13
C VAL A 313 -0.61 17.33 -9.38
N VAL A 314 -0.66 17.39 -8.05
CA VAL A 314 -0.70 16.19 -7.21
C VAL A 314 -2.07 15.52 -7.27
N ALA A 315 -3.15 16.30 -7.38
CA ALA A 315 -4.47 15.77 -7.68
C ALA A 315 -4.48 15.06 -9.04
N PHE A 316 -3.85 15.63 -10.07
CA PHE A 316 -3.71 14.97 -11.36
C PHE A 316 -2.97 13.64 -11.24
N LEU A 317 -1.83 13.58 -10.53
CA LEU A 317 -1.09 12.33 -10.31
C LEU A 317 -1.96 11.26 -9.63
N GLY A 318 -2.69 11.64 -8.58
CA GLY A 318 -3.57 10.71 -7.88
C GLY A 318 -4.76 10.24 -8.72
N LEU A 319 -5.38 11.14 -9.49
CA LEU A 319 -6.48 10.78 -10.39
C LEU A 319 -6.00 9.93 -11.58
N ALA A 320 -4.78 10.18 -12.08
CA ALA A 320 -4.14 9.35 -13.07
C ALA A 320 -3.98 7.91 -12.55
N ALA A 321 -3.56 7.70 -11.30
CA ALA A 321 -3.52 6.37 -10.70
C ALA A 321 -4.91 5.71 -10.65
N VAL A 322 -5.93 6.41 -10.14
CA VAL A 322 -7.28 5.87 -9.94
C VAL A 322 -7.95 5.49 -11.28
N TRP A 323 -7.92 6.38 -12.26
CA TRP A 323 -8.60 6.19 -13.54
C TRP A 323 -7.73 5.46 -14.56
N GLY A 324 -6.42 5.74 -14.56
CA GLY A 324 -5.45 5.24 -15.52
C GLY A 324 -5.05 3.79 -15.36
N THR A 325 -4.99 3.28 -14.12
CA THR A 325 -4.40 1.95 -13.86
C THR A 325 -5.16 0.85 -14.59
N TYR A 326 -6.48 0.75 -14.40
CA TYR A 326 -7.27 -0.25 -15.11
C TYR A 326 -7.70 0.26 -16.50
N TRP A 327 -8.37 1.41 -16.58
CA TRP A 327 -9.13 1.81 -17.77
C TRP A 327 -8.30 2.25 -18.98
N PHE A 328 -7.03 2.60 -18.78
CA PHE A 328 -6.18 3.12 -19.85
C PHE A 328 -4.91 2.30 -20.08
N ASN A 329 -4.26 1.80 -19.03
CA ASN A 329 -2.94 1.16 -19.16
C ASN A 329 -2.99 -0.38 -19.09
N LEU A 330 -3.86 -0.96 -18.27
CA LEU A 330 -3.86 -2.42 -17.97
C LEU A 330 -5.16 -3.13 -18.38
N THR A 331 -5.91 -2.57 -19.33
CA THR A 331 -7.13 -3.18 -19.90
C THR A 331 -6.86 -4.28 -20.92
N SER A 332 -5.68 -4.30 -21.55
CA SER A 332 -5.40 -5.12 -22.74
C SER A 332 -4.02 -5.78 -22.76
#